data_AF-A0A455UF63-F1
#
_entry.id   AF-A0A455UF63-F1
#
_cell.length_a   1.000
_cell.length_b   1.000
_cell.length_c   1.000
_cell.angle_alpha   90.00
_cell.angle_beta   90.00
_cell.angle_gamma   90.00
#
_symmetry.space_group_name_H-M   'P 1'
#
loop_
_entity.id
_entity.type
_entity.pdbx_description
1 polymer ?
#
loop_
_entity_poly.entity_id
_entity_poly.type
_entity_poly.pdbx_seq_one_letter_code
_entity_poly.pdbx_strand_id
1 'polypeptide(L)' 'MEEEARPIPLSALQHTLFCPRQCALIHVEQQWAENRYTAEGRLLHERADQLGASASPGRTLPWSCLWQVKSWA' A
#
# COMPACT_ATOMS: atom_id res chain seq x y z
N MET A 1 -15.15 -1.63 31.22
CA MET A 1 -15.38 -1.58 29.76
C MET A 1 -14.02 -1.39 29.14
N GLU A 2 -13.43 -2.46 28.61
CA GLU A 2 -12.16 -2.37 27.91
C GLU A 2 -12.42 -1.67 26.59
N GLU A 3 -11.73 -0.55 26.36
CA GLU A 3 -11.82 0.18 25.10
C GLU A 3 -11.07 -0.65 24.05
N GLU A 4 -11.84 -1.29 23.16
CA GLU A 4 -11.31 -2.05 22.03
C GLU A 4 -10.27 -1.19 21.28
N ALA A 5 -9.06 -1.69 21.14
CA ALA A 5 -7.97 -0.94 20.51
C ALA A 5 -8.35 -0.64 19.05
N ARG A 6 -8.54 0.65 18.73
CA ARG A 6 -8.86 1.07 17.37
C ARG A 6 -7.58 1.06 16.53
N PRO A 7 -7.44 0.15 15.53
CA PRO A 7 -6.27 0.13 14.69
C PRO A 7 -6.21 1.39 13.82
N ILE A 8 -4.99 1.90 13.62
CA ILE A 8 -4.71 3.03 12.73
C ILE A 8 -3.83 2.51 11.59
N PRO A 9 -4.12 2.87 10.32
CA PRO A 9 -3.24 2.55 9.21
C PRO A 9 -1.84 3.14 9.43
N LEU A 10 -0.79 2.36 9.18
CA LEU A 10 0.59 2.83 9.30
C LEU A 10 0.87 4.03 8.37
N SER A 11 0.27 4.04 7.19
CA SER A 11 0.31 5.16 6.24
C SER A 11 -0.25 6.46 6.80
N ALA A 12 -1.24 6.41 7.70
CA ALA A 12 -1.79 7.61 8.33
C ALA A 12 -0.75 8.34 9.19
N LEU A 13 0.17 7.60 9.84
CA LEU A 13 1.28 8.19 10.59
C LEU A 13 2.24 8.93 9.65
N GLN A 14 2.62 8.29 8.54
CA GLN A 14 3.47 8.90 7.52
C GLN A 14 2.83 10.16 6.93
N HIS A 15 1.54 10.09 6.54
CA HIS A 15 0.83 11.22 5.93
C HIS A 15 0.66 12.38 6.91
N THR A 16 0.45 12.09 8.19
CA THR A 16 0.37 13.13 9.23
C THR A 16 1.70 13.86 9.39
N LEU A 17 2.83 13.12 9.40
CA LEU A 17 4.18 13.71 9.50
C LEU A 17 4.54 14.58 8.28
N PHE A 18 4.07 14.21 7.08
CA PHE A 18 4.30 15.00 5.88
C PHE A 18 3.38 16.24 5.83
N CYS A 19 2.07 16.05 5.95
CA CYS A 19 1.09 17.13 5.96
C CYS A 19 -0.25 16.68 6.59
N PRO A 20 -0.66 17.25 7.74
CA PRO A 20 -1.93 16.91 8.38
C PRO A 20 -3.16 17.12 7.48
N ARG A 21 -3.13 18.17 6.63
CA ARG A 21 -4.21 18.44 5.66
C ARG A 21 -4.31 17.32 4.62
N GLN A 22 -3.18 16.83 4.10
CA GLN A 22 -3.18 15.72 3.16
C GLN A 22 -3.67 14.43 3.83
N CYS A 23 -3.26 14.17 5.07
CA CYS A 23 -3.75 13.02 5.83
C CYS A 23 -5.28 13.03 5.97
N ALA A 24 -5.88 14.18 6.30
CA ALA A 24 -7.33 14.31 6.38
C ALA A 24 -8.02 14.07 5.03
N LEU A 25 -7.49 14.63 3.93
CA LEU A 25 -8.04 14.38 2.59
C LEU A 25 -8.03 12.89 2.23
N ILE A 26 -6.96 12.17 2.56
CA ILE A 26 -6.80 10.75 2.24
C ILE A 26 -7.63 9.85 3.17
N HIS A 27 -7.45 9.99 4.48
CA HIS A 27 -8.00 9.05 5.47
C HIS A 27 -9.41 9.41 5.94
N VAL A 28 -9.78 10.69 5.96
CA VAL A 28 -11.11 11.14 6.41
C VAL A 28 -12.04 11.33 5.21
N GLU A 29 -11.62 12.15 4.25
CA GLU A 29 -12.47 12.52 3.09
C GLU A 29 -12.45 11.49 1.96
N GLN A 30 -11.57 10.48 2.05
CA GLN A 30 -11.37 9.45 1.02
C GLN A 30 -11.10 10.05 -0.37
N GLN A 31 -10.42 11.20 -0.41
CA GLN A 31 -10.04 11.93 -1.61
C GLN A 31 -8.60 11.58 -1.99
N TRP A 32 -8.46 10.86 -3.10
CA TRP A 32 -7.17 10.50 -3.67
C TRP A 32 -7.25 10.45 -5.19
N ALA A 33 -6.23 10.97 -5.85
CA ALA A 33 -6.04 10.84 -7.29
C ALA A 33 -4.74 10.10 -7.55
N GLU A 34 -4.82 8.95 -8.22
CA GLU A 34 -3.62 8.20 -8.61
C GLU A 34 -2.84 9.00 -9.68
N ASN A 35 -1.53 9.14 -9.47
CA ASN A 35 -0.63 9.54 -10.54
C ASN A 35 -0.14 8.31 -11.30
N ARG A 36 0.53 8.54 -12.43
CA ARG A 36 1.07 7.46 -13.28
C ARG A 36 1.93 6.45 -12.51
N TYR A 37 2.81 6.92 -11.63
CA TYR A 37 3.72 6.05 -10.87
C TYR A 37 2.97 5.20 -9.84
N THR A 38 1.94 5.76 -9.19
CA THR A 38 1.07 5.02 -8.27
C THR A 38 0.31 3.92 -9.01
N ALA A 39 -0.25 4.22 -10.19
CA ALA A 39 -0.99 3.26 -11.01
C ALA A 39 -0.08 2.14 -11.55
N GLU A 40 1.11 2.48 -12.04
CA GLU A 40 2.11 1.49 -12.48
C GLU A 40 2.55 0.58 -11.32
N GLY A 41 2.80 1.16 -10.14
CA GLY A 41 3.12 0.40 -8.93
C GLY A 41 2.01 -0.59 -8.55
N ARG A 42 0.74 -0.16 -8.61
CA ARG A 42 -0.42 -1.03 -8.34
C ARG A 42 -0.45 -2.26 -9.25
N LEU A 43 -0.26 -2.09 -10.56
CA LEU A 43 -0.22 -3.20 -11.51
C LEU A 43 0.94 -4.18 -11.25
N LEU A 44 2.09 -3.66 -10.83
CA LEU A 44 3.23 -4.50 -10.45
C LEU A 44 2.94 -5.31 -9.19
N HIS A 45 2.31 -4.70 -8.19
CA HIS A 45 1.87 -5.39 -6.97
C HIS A 45 0.81 -6.46 -7.27
N GLU A 46 -0.20 -6.15 -8.08
CA GLU A 46 -1.22 -7.11 -8.50
C GLU A 46 -0.59 -8.33 -9.18
N ARG A 47 0.40 -8.12 -10.05
CA ARG A 47 1.14 -9.21 -10.71
C ARG A 47 1.98 -10.03 -9.71
N ALA A 48 2.63 -9.37 -8.76
CA ALA A 48 3.43 -10.05 -7.73
C ALA A 48 2.55 -10.90 -6.78
N ASP A 49 1.39 -10.39 -6.40
CA ASP A 49 0.42 -11.10 -5.55
C ASP A 49 -0.19 -12.33 -6.26
N GLN A 50 -0.14 -12.39 -7.60
CA GLN A 50 -0.60 -13.52 -8.42
C GLN A 50 0.41 -14.68 -8.54
N LEU A 51 1.53 -14.66 -7.82
CA LEU A 51 2.57 -15.70 -7.85
C LEU A 51 2.10 -17.03 -7.22
N GLY A 52 1.24 -17.72 -7.97
CA GLY A 52 0.84 -19.11 -7.81
C GLY A 52 0.43 -19.78 -9.13
N ALA A 53 0.29 -19.04 -10.25
CA ALA A 53 -0.22 -19.58 -11.51
C ALA A 53 0.84 -19.96 -12.57
N SER A 54 2.08 -19.47 -12.48
CA SER A 54 3.13 -19.83 -13.44
C SER A 54 4.54 -19.70 -12.83
N ALA A 55 4.83 -20.50 -11.82
CA ALA A 55 6.22 -20.74 -11.44
C ALA A 55 6.85 -21.67 -12.49
N SER A 56 7.66 -21.13 -13.41
CA SER A 56 8.62 -21.98 -14.12
C SER A 56 9.63 -22.51 -13.10
N PRO A 57 9.95 -23.82 -13.09
CA PRO A 57 10.90 -24.38 -12.13
C PRO A 57 12.26 -23.69 -12.31
N GLY A 58 12.78 -23.05 -11.25
CA GLY A 58 14.17 -22.58 -11.19
C GLY A 58 14.41 -21.07 -11.21
N ARG A 59 13.38 -20.21 -11.16
CA ARG A 59 13.58 -18.76 -11.02
C ARG A 59 13.21 -18.28 -9.62
N THR A 60 14.19 -18.26 -8.71
CA THR A 60 14.07 -17.59 -7.41
C THR A 60 13.91 -16.09 -7.68
N LEU A 61 12.71 -15.54 -7.51
CA LEU A 61 12.52 -14.10 -7.56
C LEU A 61 13.12 -13.51 -6.28
N PRO A 62 14.09 -12.57 -6.39
CA PRO A 62 14.72 -11.99 -5.22
C PRO A 62 13.70 -11.23 -4.37
N TRP A 63 13.90 -11.27 -3.05
CA TRP A 63 13.02 -10.67 -2.04
C TRP A 63 12.81 -9.15 -2.20
N SER A 64 13.51 -8.50 -3.14
CA SER A 64 13.27 -7.10 -3.50
C SER A 64 11.89 -6.83 -4.10
N CYS A 65 11.13 -7.86 -4.51
CA CYS A 65 9.71 -7.75 -4.88
C CYS A 65 8.73 -7.75 -3.68
N LEU A 66 9.20 -7.98 -2.45
CA LEU A 66 8.37 -8.02 -1.23
C LEU A 66 8.40 -6.67 -0.46
N TRP A 67 8.53 -5.54 -1.15
CA TRP A 67 8.33 -4.24 -0.52
C TRP A 67 6.86 -3.86 -0.54
N GLN A 68 6.24 -4.15 0.59
CA GLN A 68 4.89 -3.80 1.01
C GLN A 68 4.63 -2.30 0.84
N VAL A 69 3.85 -1.89 -0.17
CA VAL A 69 2.95 -0.74 -0.04
C VAL A 69 1.65 -1.05 -0.78
N LYS A 70 0.79 -1.84 -0.13
CA LYS A 70 -0.64 -1.83 -0.48
C LYS A 70 -1.12 -0.42 -0.20
N SER A 71 -1.51 0.30 -1.25
CA SER A 71 -2.01 1.67 -1.23
C SER A 71 -1.04 2.69 -0.64
N TRP A 72 -0.60 3.66 -1.46
CA TRP A 72 -0.45 5.02 -0.94
C TRP A 72 -1.87 5.54 -0.65
N ALA A 73 -2.41 5.08 0.48
CA ALA A 73 -3.50 5.63 1.26
C ALA A 73 -3.11 5.38 2.71
#